data_AF-A0A926DGM5-F1
#
_entry.id   AF-A0A926DGM5-F1
#
_cell.length_a   1.000
_cell.length_b   1.000
_cell.length_c   1.000
_cell.angle_alpha   90.00
_cell.angle_beta   90.00
_cell.angle_gamma   90.00
#
_symmetry.space_group_name_H-M   'P 1'
#
loop_
_entity.id
_entity.type
_entity.pdbx_description
1 polymer ?
#
loop_
_entity_poly.entity_id
_entity_poly.type
_entity_poly.pdbx_seq_one_letter_code
_entity_poly.pdbx_strand_id
1 'polypeptide(L)'
;MSTNELKSRLNEYREYKALLNELQDAIAALEDDIKAYMGEQEEISVEGINVRWKRYELKRFDSKTFKAEHAAMYEQYIKTTEARRFSVA
;
A
#
# COMPACT_ATOMS: atom_id res chain seq x y z
N MET A 1 0.72 -31.98 -0.21
CA MET A 1 0.63 -31.49 -1.60
C MET A 1 1.66 -32.20 -2.44
N SER A 2 1.25 -32.77 -3.57
CA SER A 2 2.17 -33.21 -4.63
C SER A 2 2.68 -32.02 -5.44
N THR A 3 3.75 -32.20 -6.23
CA THR A 3 4.29 -31.16 -7.13
C THR A 3 3.22 -30.64 -8.11
N ASN A 4 2.32 -31.52 -8.56
CA ASN A 4 1.23 -31.16 -9.46
C ASN A 4 0.17 -30.31 -8.75
N GLU A 5 -0.18 -30.67 -7.51
CA GLU A 5 -1.10 -29.87 -6.68
C GLU A 5 -0.51 -28.49 -6.36
N LEU A 6 0.79 -28.42 -6.04
CA LEU A 6 1.46 -27.15 -5.80
C LEU A 6 1.46 -26.26 -7.05
N LYS A 7 1.68 -26.83 -8.23
CA LYS A 7 1.58 -26.09 -9.51
C LYS A 7 0.19 -25.52 -9.74
N SER A 8 -0.87 -26.29 -9.47
CA SER A 8 -2.25 -25.82 -9.56
C SER A 8 -2.49 -24.61 -8.64
N ARG A 9 -2.05 -24.72 -7.38
CA ARG A 9 -2.19 -23.64 -6.39
C ARG A 9 -1.43 -22.38 -6.75
N LEU A 10 -0.24 -22.51 -7.34
CA LEU A 10 0.54 -21.36 -7.80
C LEU A 10 -0.13 -20.67 -9.00
N ASN A 11 -0.79 -21.42 -9.88
CA ASN A 11 -1.56 -20.83 -10.98
C ASN A 11 -2.80 -20.09 -10.46
N GLU A 12 -3.60 -20.74 -9.62
CA GLU A 12 -4.75 -20.10 -8.93
C GLU A 12 -4.33 -18.82 -8.22
N TYR A 13 -3.21 -18.86 -7.49
CA TYR A 13 -2.66 -17.69 -6.81
C TYR A 13 -2.35 -16.54 -7.79
N ARG A 14 -1.71 -16.84 -8.92
CA ARG A 14 -1.36 -15.83 -9.93
C ARG A 14 -2.59 -15.22 -10.58
N GLU A 15 -3.59 -16.04 -10.89
CA GLU A 15 -4.86 -15.59 -11.47
C GLU A 15 -5.60 -14.65 -10.51
N TYR A 16 -5.75 -15.04 -9.24
CA TYR A 16 -6.36 -14.17 -8.24
C TYR A 16 -5.55 -12.91 -7.97
N LYS A 17 -4.22 -12.99 -8.04
CA LYS A 17 -3.36 -11.81 -7.88
C LYS A 17 -3.51 -10.85 -9.05
N ALA A 18 -3.65 -11.35 -10.27
CA ALA A 18 -3.93 -10.54 -11.44
C ALA A 18 -5.29 -9.82 -11.32
N LEU A 19 -6.35 -10.57 -10.98
CA LEU A 19 -7.68 -10.01 -10.77
C LEU A 19 -7.70 -8.95 -9.65
N LEU A 20 -6.97 -9.20 -8.55
CA LEU A 20 -6.85 -8.21 -7.47
C LEU A 20 -6.20 -6.92 -7.97
N ASN A 21 -5.15 -7.01 -8.78
CA ASN A 21 -4.48 -5.83 -9.31
C ASN A 21 -5.41 -5.07 -10.27
N GLU A 22 -6.14 -5.76 -11.15
CA GLU A 22 -7.13 -5.13 -12.04
C GLU A 22 -8.23 -4.40 -11.25
N LEU A 23 -8.74 -5.02 -10.18
CA LEU A 23 -9.72 -4.40 -9.30
C LEU A 23 -9.14 -3.19 -8.55
N GLN A 24 -7.87 -3.26 -8.13
CA GLN A 24 -7.18 -2.13 -7.51
C GLN A 24 -7.06 -0.95 -8.47
N ASP A 25 -6.71 -1.21 -9.73
CA ASP A 25 -6.62 -0.16 -10.76
C ASP A 25 -8.00 0.45 -11.05
N ALA A 26 -9.05 -0.38 -11.13
CA ALA A 26 -10.42 0.10 -11.32
C ALA A 26 -10.91 0.96 -10.14
N ILE A 27 -10.61 0.55 -8.90
CA ILE A 27 -10.92 1.34 -7.71
C ILE A 27 -10.16 2.67 -7.73
N ALA A 28 -8.86 2.66 -8.08
CA ALA A 28 -8.05 3.86 -8.15
C ALA A 28 -8.60 4.86 -9.17
N ALA A 29 -9.03 4.38 -10.35
CA ALA A 29 -9.68 5.22 -11.36
C ALA A 29 -10.97 5.87 -10.82
N LEU A 30 -11.83 5.10 -10.15
CA LEU A 30 -13.05 5.62 -9.52
C LEU A 30 -12.74 6.63 -8.40
N GLU A 31 -11.74 6.36 -7.58
CA GLU A 31 -11.31 7.31 -6.55
C GLU A 31 -10.82 8.62 -7.16
N ASP A 32 -10.09 8.56 -8.27
CA ASP A 32 -9.58 9.75 -8.95
C ASP A 32 -10.71 10.57 -9.59
N ASP A 33 -11.73 9.92 -10.16
CA ASP A 33 -12.95 10.58 -10.62
C ASP A 33 -13.69 11.27 -9.45
N ILE A 34 -13.81 10.60 -8.30
CA ILE A 34 -14.43 11.16 -7.10
C ILE A 34 -13.62 12.35 -6.58
N LYS A 35 -12.29 12.24 -6.50
CA LYS A 35 -11.41 13.35 -6.06
C LYS A 35 -11.48 14.53 -7.03
N ALA A 36 -11.55 14.27 -8.34
CA ALA A 36 -11.72 15.31 -9.35
C ALA A 36 -13.06 16.03 -9.18
N TYR A 37 -14.12 15.30 -8.86
CA TYR A 37 -15.41 15.89 -8.51
C TYR A 37 -15.35 16.70 -7.19
N MET A 38 -14.63 16.21 -6.17
CA MET A 38 -14.47 16.91 -4.89
C MET A 38 -13.71 18.23 -5.02
N GLY A 39 -12.74 18.33 -5.93
CA GLY A 39 -11.94 19.54 -6.12
C GLY A 39 -11.21 19.96 -4.85
N GLU A 40 -11.53 21.14 -4.33
CA GLU A 40 -10.98 21.65 -3.06
C GLU A 40 -11.82 21.28 -1.83
N GLN A 41 -12.99 20.69 -2.02
CA GLN A 41 -13.86 20.31 -0.92
C GLN A 41 -13.29 19.09 -0.20
N GLU A 42 -13.16 19.19 1.12
CA GLU A 42 -12.62 18.09 1.91
C GLU A 42 -13.68 17.06 2.35
N GLU A 43 -14.96 17.37 2.18
CA GLU A 43 -16.08 16.54 2.62
C GLU A 43 -17.31 16.73 1.72
N ILE A 44 -17.87 15.62 1.23
CA ILE A 44 -19.10 15.60 0.42
C ILE A 44 -20.01 14.49 0.95
N SER A 45 -21.32 14.74 0.96
CA SER A 45 -22.34 13.75 1.26
C SER A 45 -23.27 13.57 0.06
N VAL A 46 -23.40 12.36 -0.44
CA VAL A 46 -24.32 12.01 -1.54
C VAL A 46 -25.18 10.84 -1.10
N GLU A 47 -26.50 11.02 -1.04
CA GLU A 47 -27.48 9.97 -0.69
C GLU A 47 -27.16 9.20 0.61
N GLY A 48 -26.57 9.89 1.60
CA GLY A 48 -26.19 9.30 2.88
C GLY A 48 -24.79 8.68 2.92
N ILE A 49 -24.03 8.71 1.82
CA ILE A 49 -22.63 8.29 1.75
C ILE A 49 -21.73 9.50 1.94
N ASN A 50 -20.84 9.44 2.93
CA ASN A 50 -19.91 10.53 3.24
C ASN A 50 -18.51 10.21 2.72
N VAL A 51 -17.99 11.07 1.85
CA VAL A 51 -16.62 11.01 1.33
C VAL A 51 -15.80 12.13 1.96
N ARG A 52 -14.59 11.80 2.45
CA ARG A 52 -13.67 12.75 3.08
C ARG A 52 -12.28 12.66 2.46
N TRP A 53 -11.78 13.78 1.97
CA TRP A 53 -10.43 13.94 1.43
C TRP A 53 -9.77 15.17 2.06
N LYS A 54 -9.26 14.99 3.28
CA LYS A 54 -8.70 16.07 4.11
C LYS A 54 -7.19 16.17 3.91
N ARG A 55 -6.68 17.40 3.81
CA ARG A 55 -5.24 17.63 3.86
C ARG A 55 -4.74 17.25 5.25
N TYR A 56 -3.62 16.52 5.30
CA TYR A 56 -2.99 16.16 6.56
C TYR A 56 -1.50 16.46 6.50
N GLU A 57 -0.97 16.96 7.61
CA GLU A 57 0.46 17.11 7.80
C GLU A 57 1.04 15.81 8.34
N LEU A 58 2.03 15.28 7.64
CA LEU A 58 2.72 14.09 8.07
C LEU A 58 4.13 14.42 8.55
N LYS A 59 4.34 14.33 9.86
CA LYS A 59 5.66 14.47 10.46
C LYS A 59 6.34 13.10 10.49
N ARG A 60 7.21 12.83 9.52
CA ARG A 60 8.07 11.63 9.50
C ARG A 60 9.48 12.01 9.95
N PHE A 61 10.12 11.09 10.66
CA PHE A 61 11.54 11.20 10.95
C PHE A 61 12.35 11.00 9.66
N ASP A 62 13.22 11.96 9.32
CA ASP A 62 14.12 11.83 8.19
C ASP A 62 15.31 10.95 8.56
N SER A 63 15.06 9.64 8.49
CA SER A 63 16.07 8.62 8.79
C SER A 63 17.25 8.65 7.83
N LYS A 64 17.12 9.19 6.62
CA LYS A 64 18.22 9.25 5.64
C LYS A 64 19.22 10.33 6.05
N THR A 65 18.73 11.55 6.28
CA THR A 65 19.57 12.67 6.73
C THR A 65 20.14 12.37 8.11
N PHE A 66 19.34 11.84 9.02
CA PHE A 66 19.82 11.43 10.35
C PHE A 66 20.89 10.34 10.29
N LYS A 67 20.77 9.36 9.40
CA LYS A 67 21.82 8.35 9.21
C LYS A 67 23.11 8.97 8.64
N ALA A 68 23.01 9.94 7.73
CA ALA A 68 24.16 10.61 7.14
C ALA A 68 24.93 11.47 8.18
N GLU A 69 24.21 12.18 9.05
CA GLU A 69 24.79 13.09 10.05
C GLU A 69 25.13 12.39 11.38
N HIS A 70 24.39 11.35 11.75
CA HIS A 70 24.45 10.67 13.05
C HIS A 70 24.50 9.14 12.91
N ALA A 71 25.35 8.63 12.02
CA ALA A 71 25.48 7.20 11.74
C ALA A 71 25.65 6.34 13.01
N ALA A 72 26.53 6.75 13.93
CA ALA A 72 26.81 6.01 15.16
C ALA A 72 25.60 5.94 16.12
N MET A 73 24.73 6.95 16.14
CA MET A 73 23.48 6.87 16.90
C MET A 73 22.45 6.05 16.15
N TYR A 74 22.33 6.23 14.83
CA TYR A 74 21.39 5.46 14.00
C TYR A 74 21.58 3.95 14.19
N GLU A 75 22.83 3.46 14.18
CA GLU A 75 23.16 2.05 14.37
C GLU A 75 22.72 1.49 15.74
N GLN A 76 22.75 2.29 16.81
CA GLN A 76 22.34 1.85 18.15
C GLN A 76 20.85 1.50 18.23
N TYR A 77 20.03 2.01 17.31
CA TYR A 77 18.58 1.80 17.29
C TYR A 77 18.13 0.89 16.14
N ILE A 78 19.05 0.27 15.39
CA ILE A 78 18.70 -0.74 14.39
C ILE A 78 18.47 -2.08 15.11
N LYS A 79 17.26 -2.62 14.98
CA LYS A 79 16.94 -3.99 15.39
C LYS A 79 16.79 -4.89 14.16
N THR A 80 17.74 -5.79 13.96
CA THR A 80 17.62 -6.84 12.94
C THR A 80 16.66 -7.92 13.44
N THR A 81 15.58 -8.17 12.68
CA THR A 81 14.62 -9.24 12.96
C THR A 81 14.53 -10.13 11.73
N GLU A 82 14.65 -11.44 11.92
CA GLU A 82 14.48 -12.41 10.85
C GLU A 82 12.99 -12.54 10.50
N ALA A 83 12.66 -12.30 9.22
CA ALA A 83 11.31 -12.46 8.70
C ALA A 83 11.37 -13.22 7.38
N ARG A 84 10.32 -14.00 7.10
CA ARG A 84 10.16 -14.69 5.81
C ARG A 84 9.10 -13.94 5.00
N ARG A 85 9.46 -13.57 3.77
CA ARG A 85 8.53 -12.98 2.80
C ARG A 85 8.02 -14.07 1.89
N PHE A 86 6.70 -14.17 1.74
CA PHE A 86 6.09 -14.96 0.68
C PHE A 86 6.05 -14.12 -0.60
N SER A 87 6.58 -14.66 -1.70
CA SER A 87 6.56 -14.02 -3.01
C SER A 87 6.47 -15.09 -4.09
N VAL A 88 5.62 -14.86 -5.09
CA VAL A 88 5.51 -15.68 -6.29
C VAL A 88 5.86 -14.79 -7.47
N ALA A 89 6.97 -15.08 -8.14
CA ALA A 89 7.41 -14.43 -9.37
C ALA A 89 6.90 -15.20 -10.59
#